data_AF-A0A0F0GWP5-F1
#
_entry.id   AF-A0A0F0GWP5-F1
#
_cell.length_a   1.000
_cell.length_b   1.000
_cell.length_c   1.000
_cell.angle_alpha   90.00
_cell.angle_beta   90.00
_cell.angle_gamma   90.00
#
_symmetry.space_group_name_H-M   'P 1'
#
loop_
_entity.id
_entity.type
_entity.pdbx_description
1 polymer ?
#
loop_
_entity_poly.entity_id
_entity_poly.type
_entity_poly.pdbx_seq_one_letter_code
_entity_poly.pdbx_strand_id
1 'polypeptide(L)'
;MSERDSAPHPPPLPHRLADPVPVVLGGTALWFLGFLVVLLLDRSNSTLLWTTLSGGLLGIIGYGVFYWQRRAARRGSRTAQQGLDDV
;
A
#
# COMPACT_ATOMS: atom_id res chain seq x y z
N MET A 1 -32.57 23.46 -12.04
CA MET A 1 -31.38 23.18 -12.86
C MET A 1 -30.23 23.97 -12.24
N SER A 2 -29.45 23.38 -11.35
CA SER A 2 -28.39 24.11 -10.62
C SER A 2 -27.07 23.98 -11.38
N GLU A 3 -26.38 25.10 -11.57
CA GLU A 3 -25.05 25.30 -12.17
C GLU A 3 -23.91 24.33 -11.71
N ARG A 4 -24.19 23.43 -10.75
CA ARG A 4 -23.23 22.48 -10.18
C ARG A 4 -22.99 21.24 -11.06
N ASP A 5 -23.83 21.01 -12.06
CA ASP A 5 -23.72 19.85 -12.98
C ASP A 5 -22.62 20.00 -14.05
N SER A 6 -21.93 21.14 -14.15
CA SER A 6 -21.00 21.44 -15.24
C SER A 6 -19.52 21.45 -14.84
N ALA A 7 -19.16 20.97 -13.64
CA ALA A 7 -17.76 20.84 -13.28
C ALA A 7 -17.11 19.75 -14.16
N PRO A 8 -16.04 20.06 -14.93
CA PRO A 8 -15.36 19.06 -15.73
C PRO A 8 -14.88 17.91 -14.85
N HIS A 9 -15.30 16.68 -15.16
CA HIS A 9 -14.81 15.50 -14.45
C HIS A 9 -13.31 15.35 -14.71
N PRO A 10 -12.46 15.27 -13.66
CA PRO A 10 -11.02 15.14 -13.86
C PRO A 10 -10.72 13.86 -14.65
N PRO A 11 -9.72 13.89 -15.55
CA PRO A 11 -9.36 12.71 -16.32
C PRO A 11 -8.98 11.57 -15.38
N PRO A 12 -9.42 10.32 -15.66
CA PRO A 12 -9.17 9.20 -14.79
C PRO A 12 -7.68 9.00 -14.60
N LEU A 13 -7.23 8.93 -13.33
CA LEU A 13 -5.84 8.70 -13.00
C LEU A 13 -5.39 7.34 -13.56
N PRO A 14 -4.16 7.25 -14.11
CA PRO A 14 -3.63 5.98 -14.59
C PRO A 14 -3.68 4.94 -13.47
N HIS A 15 -4.29 3.78 -13.74
CA HIS A 15 -4.47 2.71 -12.75
C HIS A 15 -3.17 2.31 -12.02
N ARG A 16 -2.02 2.47 -12.68
CA ARG A 16 -0.69 2.18 -12.10
C ARG A 16 -0.24 3.18 -11.04
N LEU A 17 -0.66 4.45 -11.12
CA LEU A 17 -0.40 5.45 -10.07
C LEU A 17 -1.41 5.35 -8.93
N ALA A 18 -2.62 4.85 -9.21
CA ALA A 18 -3.69 4.72 -8.24
C ALA A 18 -3.58 3.44 -7.39
N ASP A 19 -2.88 2.40 -7.86
CA ASP A 19 -2.70 1.16 -7.12
C ASP A 19 -1.48 1.25 -6.17
N PRO A 20 -1.68 1.22 -4.84
CA PRO A 20 -0.56 1.26 -3.89
C PRO A 20 0.21 -0.06 -3.80
N VAL A 21 -0.32 -1.18 -4.33
CA VAL A 21 0.26 -2.52 -4.19
C VAL A 21 1.71 -2.61 -4.69
N PRO A 22 2.08 -2.10 -5.88
CA PRO A 22 3.46 -2.21 -6.38
C PRO A 22 4.47 -1.53 -5.47
N VAL A 23 4.12 -0.37 -4.89
CA VAL A 23 4.99 0.39 -4.00
C VAL A 23 5.20 -0.36 -2.67
N VAL A 24 4.12 -0.88 -2.09
CA VAL A 24 4.19 -1.64 -0.83
C VAL A 24 5.01 -2.92 -1.02
N LEU A 25 4.79 -3.66 -2.11
CA LEU A 25 5.58 -4.86 -2.41
C LEU A 25 7.05 -4.51 -2.67
N GLY A 26 7.32 -3.45 -3.43
CA GLY A 26 8.68 -2.98 -3.70
C GLY A 26 9.43 -2.58 -2.43
N GLY A 27 8.81 -1.78 -1.56
CA GLY A 27 9.39 -1.39 -0.27
C GLY A 27 9.61 -2.58 0.68
N THR A 28 8.65 -3.50 0.74
CA THR A 28 8.78 -4.73 1.55
C THR A 28 9.92 -5.61 1.06
N ALA A 29 10.02 -5.83 -0.26
CA ALA A 29 11.10 -6.59 -0.87
C ALA A 29 12.47 -5.93 -0.65
N LEU A 30 12.54 -4.60 -0.74
CA LEU A 30 13.77 -3.85 -0.47
C LEU A 30 14.24 -4.04 0.98
N TRP A 31 13.33 -4.03 1.94
CA TRP A 31 13.67 -4.29 3.34
C TRP A 31 14.21 -5.71 3.56
N PHE A 32 13.59 -6.73 2.95
CA PHE A 32 14.09 -8.10 3.03
C PHE A 32 15.44 -8.27 2.31
N LEU A 33 15.65 -7.58 1.19
CA LEU A 33 16.95 -7.56 0.52
C LEU A 33 18.02 -6.95 1.43
N GLY A 34 17.72 -5.81 2.08
CA GLY A 34 18.60 -5.22 3.09
C GLY A 34 18.88 -6.17 4.26
N PHE A 35 17.87 -6.89 4.73
CA PHE A 35 18.03 -7.90 5.77
C PHE A 35 18.99 -9.02 5.33
N LEU A 36 18.84 -9.55 4.12
CA LEU A 36 19.74 -10.56 3.58
C LEU A 36 21.17 -10.04 3.43
N VAL A 37 21.34 -8.80 2.97
CA VAL A 37 22.65 -8.15 2.85
C VAL A 37 23.32 -8.05 4.23
N VAL A 38 22.62 -7.55 5.26
CA VAL A 38 23.18 -7.43 6.61
C VAL A 38 23.44 -8.81 7.22
N LEU A 39 22.54 -9.76 7.05
CA LEU A 39 22.69 -11.12 7.57
C LEU A 39 23.93 -11.82 7.02
N LEU A 40 24.25 -11.60 5.74
CA LEU A 40 25.37 -12.23 5.05
C LEU A 40 26.71 -11.48 5.23
N LEU A 41 26.68 -10.14 5.29
CA LEU A 41 27.89 -9.31 5.28
C LEU A 41 28.24 -8.69 6.64
N ASP A 42 27.28 -8.46 7.53
CA ASP A 42 27.47 -7.74 8.81
C ASP A 42 26.55 -8.30 9.92
N ARG A 43 26.58 -9.62 10.12
CA ARG A 43 25.69 -10.32 11.07
C ARG A 43 25.86 -9.83 12.52
N SER A 44 27.03 -9.31 12.88
CA SER A 44 27.31 -8.73 14.19
C SER A 44 26.49 -7.47 14.46
N ASN A 45 26.03 -6.78 13.42
CA ASN A 45 25.27 -5.55 13.54
C ASN A 45 23.80 -5.84 13.82
N SER A 46 23.55 -6.20 15.07
CA SER A 46 22.23 -6.54 15.60
C SER A 46 21.20 -5.45 15.30
N THR A 47 21.58 -4.17 15.43
CA THR A 47 20.68 -3.04 15.16
C THR A 47 20.20 -3.06 13.70
N LEU A 48 21.10 -3.08 12.71
CA LEU A 48 20.70 -3.09 11.30
C LEU A 48 19.91 -4.35 10.93
N LEU A 49 20.27 -5.50 11.51
CA LEU A 49 19.58 -6.76 11.29
C LEU A 49 18.12 -6.68 11.78
N TRP A 50 17.90 -6.19 13.01
CA TRP A 50 16.55 -6.04 13.56
C TRP A 50 15.76 -4.92 12.88
N THR A 51 16.41 -3.82 12.47
CA THR A 51 15.76 -2.74 11.72
C THR A 51 15.25 -3.24 10.38
N THR A 52 16.07 -3.93 9.60
CA THR A 52 15.69 -4.43 8.28
C THR A 52 14.60 -5.51 8.35
N LEU A 53 14.68 -6.39 9.34
CA LEU A 53 13.62 -7.36 9.62
C LEU A 53 12.30 -6.69 10.02
N SER A 54 12.36 -5.70 10.91
CA SER A 54 11.18 -4.95 11.36
C SER A 54 10.53 -4.17 10.21
N GLY A 55 11.33 -3.58 9.31
CA GLY A 55 10.83 -2.92 8.11
C GLY A 55 10.10 -3.88 7.17
N GLY A 56 10.64 -5.07 6.96
CA GLY A 56 9.98 -6.13 6.18
C GLY A 56 8.67 -6.60 6.82
N LEU A 57 8.67 -6.81 8.14
CA LEU A 57 7.47 -7.20 8.89
C LEU A 57 6.38 -6.12 8.85
N LEU A 58 6.77 -4.85 9.00
CA LEU A 58 5.84 -3.72 8.88
C LEU A 58 5.23 -3.64 7.48
N GLY A 59 6.01 -3.91 6.44
CA GLY A 59 5.52 -4.01 5.06
C GLY A 59 4.45 -5.09 4.89
N ILE A 60 4.68 -6.29 5.45
CA ILE A 60 3.70 -7.38 5.46
C ILE A 60 2.41 -6.98 6.19
N ILE A 61 2.53 -6.37 7.37
CA ILE A 61 1.38 -5.92 8.16
C ILE A 61 0.58 -4.86 7.39
N GLY A 62 1.26 -3.85 6.83
CA GLY A 62 0.63 -2.79 6.04
C GLY A 62 -0.12 -3.34 4.82
N TYR A 63 0.50 -4.27 4.09
CA TYR A 63 -0.16 -4.96 2.97
C TYR A 63 -1.38 -5.78 3.42
N GLY A 64 -1.28 -6.49 4.55
CA GLY A 64 -2.38 -7.27 5.12
C GLY A 64 -3.60 -6.41 5.46
N VAL A 65 -3.37 -5.24 6.08
CA VAL A 65 -4.42 -4.25 6.37
C VAL A 65 -5.05 -3.74 5.08
N PHE A 66 -4.24 -3.33 4.10
CA PHE A 66 -4.74 -2.88 2.79
C PHE A 66 -5.60 -3.96 2.11
N TYR A 67 -5.13 -5.21 2.10
CA TYR A 67 -5.87 -6.33 1.52
C TYR A 67 -7.19 -6.59 2.25
N TRP A 68 -7.19 -6.52 3.58
CA TRP A 68 -8.40 -6.65 4.39
C TRP A 68 -9.40 -5.53 4.10
N GLN A 69 -8.94 -4.29 4.03
CA GLN A 69 -9.76 -3.13 3.63
C GLN A 69 -10.36 -3.32 2.24
N ARG A 70 -9.55 -3.71 1.24
CA ARG A 70 -10.01 -3.99 -0.13
C ARG A 70 -11.06 -5.10 -0.16
N ARG A 71 -10.89 -6.15 0.66
CA ARG A 71 -11.86 -7.26 0.77
C ARG A 71 -13.15 -6.83 1.47
N ALA A 72 -13.07 -5.99 2.50
CA ALA A 72 -14.23 -5.44 3.19
C ALA A 72 -15.06 -4.51 2.28
N ALA A 73 -14.39 -3.66 1.49
CA ALA A 73 -15.04 -2.81 0.49
C ALA A 73 -15.77 -3.65 -0.57
N ARG A 74 -15.11 -4.68 -1.13
CA ARG A 74 -15.73 -5.60 -2.10
C ARG A 74 -16.90 -6.42 -1.54
N ARG A 75 -16.98 -6.60 -0.21
CA ARG A 75 -18.07 -7.30 0.47
C ARG A 75 -19.27 -6.40 0.76
N GLY A 76 -19.24 -5.12 0.37
CA GLY A 76 -20.35 -4.19 0.56
C GLY A 76 -20.50 -3.71 2.01
N SER A 77 -19.42 -3.65 2.79
CA SER A 77 -19.45 -3.03 4.12
C SER A 77 -19.92 -1.57 3.98
N ARG A 78 -21.08 -1.24 4.56
CA ARG A 78 -21.75 0.08 4.54
C ARG A 78 -20.91 1.25 5.06
N THR A 79 -19.71 0.96 5.57
CA THR A 79 -18.71 1.92 6.08
C THR A 79 -17.56 2.20 5.11
N ALA A 80 -17.47 1.49 3.99
CA ALA A 80 -16.53 1.81 2.92
C ALA A 80 -16.96 3.12 2.26
N GLN A 81 -16.02 4.00 1.93
CA GLN A 81 -16.30 5.24 1.18
C GLN A 81 -17.10 4.89 -0.08
N GLN A 82 -18.38 5.27 -0.09
CA GLN A 82 -19.22 5.30 -1.27
C GLN A 82 -19.16 6.73 -1.80
N GLY A 83 -18.79 6.87 -3.07
CA GLY A 83 -18.58 8.17 -3.72
C GLY A 83 -17.47 8.20 -4.78
N LEU A 84 -16.94 7.05 -5.22
CA LEU A 84 -16.00 6.99 -6.34
C LEU A 84 -16.66 6.66 -7.69
N ASP A 85 -17.95 6.29 -7.71
CA ASP A 85 -18.63 5.75 -8.90
C ASP A 85 -19.93 6.50 -9.27
N ASP A 86 -20.12 7.74 -8.80
CA ASP A 86 -21.29 8.55 -9.16
C ASP A 86 -20.92 9.61 -10.24
N VAL A 87 -20.44 9.16 -11.41
CA VAL A 87 -20.43 9.93 -12.68
C VAL A 87 -20.66 8.98 -13.86
#